data_AF-A0A6L7YG08-F1
#
_entry.id   AF-A0A6L7YG08-F1
#
_cell.length_a   1.000
_cell.length_b   1.000
_cell.length_c   1.000
_cell.angle_alpha   90.00
_cell.angle_beta   90.00
_cell.angle_gamma   90.00
#
_symmetry.space_group_name_H-M   'P 1'
#
loop_
_entity.id
_entity.type
_entity.pdbx_description
1 polymer ?
#
loop_
_entity_poly.entity_id
_entity_poly.type
_entity_poly.pdbx_seq_one_letter_code
_entity_poly.pdbx_strand_id
1 'polypeptide(L)'
;MESAFSAAQWLTFVKSGLNLPLSPFHEGSSFALLIYVRDGGASPATEFLEGLQRRDRVRVTALLERVAEHGPLSSGEKSAPLTGENFFEFKAGQQRLFWCYAPDRRIILLSGFTKKGSRTPKNELATGRTLCEEVREEISNEDRRSRG
;
A
#
# COMPACT_ATOMS: atom_id res chain seq x y z
N MET A 1 -0.67 19.03 -2.82
CA MET A 1 -1.66 18.36 -1.96
C MET A 1 -0.84 17.75 -0.85
N GLU A 2 -0.45 18.60 0.10
CA GLU A 2 0.29 18.16 1.28
C GLU A 2 -0.67 17.32 2.12
N SER A 3 -0.33 16.05 2.29
CA SER A 3 -1.04 15.14 3.17
C SER A 3 -0.96 15.68 4.60
N ALA A 4 -2.10 15.79 5.26
CA ALA A 4 -2.28 16.33 6.60
C ALA A 4 -1.80 15.34 7.68
N PHE A 5 -0.52 14.98 7.68
CA PHE A 5 0.10 14.44 8.89
C PHE A 5 0.55 15.61 9.75
N SER A 6 -0.09 15.78 10.92
CA SER A 6 0.44 16.67 11.94
C SER A 6 1.87 16.24 12.30
N ALA A 7 2.79 17.18 12.49
CA ALA A 7 4.16 16.92 12.93
C ALA A 7 4.21 16.05 14.21
N ALA A 8 3.15 16.07 15.03
CA ALA A 8 3.02 15.22 16.21
C ALA A 8 2.70 13.74 15.87
N GLN A 9 1.89 13.48 14.84
CA GLN A 9 1.69 12.12 14.31
C GLN A 9 2.96 11.61 13.61
N TRP A 10 3.69 12.50 12.92
CA TRP A 10 5.00 12.20 12.34
C TRP A 10 6.01 11.74 13.39
N LEU A 11 6.12 12.46 14.52
CA LEU A 11 7.00 12.09 15.63
C LEU A 11 6.56 10.79 16.33
N THR A 12 5.26 10.48 16.38
CA THR A 12 4.75 9.27 17.02
C THR A 12 4.95 8.04 16.12
N PHE A 13 4.80 8.19 14.81
CA PHE A 13 5.10 7.16 13.81
C PHE A 13 6.60 6.83 13.75
N VAL A 14 7.47 7.85 13.72
CA VAL A 14 8.94 7.67 13.80
C VAL A 14 9.37 7.04 15.13
N LYS A 15 8.62 7.25 16.22
CA LYS A 15 8.88 6.62 17.53
C LYS A 15 8.50 5.14 17.63
N SER A 16 7.89 4.53 16.59
CA SER A 16 7.63 3.08 16.58
C SER A 16 8.90 2.24 16.39
N GLY A 17 10.07 2.85 16.15
CA GLY A 17 11.36 2.17 16.09
C GLY A 17 11.59 1.31 14.84
N LEU A 18 10.56 1.15 14.00
CA LEU A 18 10.62 0.38 12.76
C LEU A 18 11.51 1.10 11.74
N ASN A 19 12.72 0.59 11.53
CA ASN A 19 13.57 1.03 10.42
C ASN A 19 13.15 0.33 9.11
N LEU A 20 11.85 0.38 8.83
CA LEU A 20 11.26 -0.14 7.59
C LEU A 20 11.18 1.00 6.59
N PRO A 21 11.41 0.75 5.28
CA PRO A 21 11.37 1.81 4.29
C PRO A 21 9.91 2.02 3.86
N LEU A 22 9.10 2.51 4.81
CA LEU A 22 7.66 2.73 4.70
C LEU A 22 7.36 4.21 4.91
N SER A 23 6.60 4.80 3.99
CA SER A 23 6.12 6.17 4.10
C SER A 23 4.63 6.20 4.49
N PRO A 24 4.22 7.00 5.49
CA PRO A 24 2.80 7.16 5.81
C PRO A 24 2.01 7.72 4.63
N PHE A 25 0.89 7.07 4.28
CA PHE A 25 -0.05 7.57 3.29
C PHE A 25 -1.30 8.15 3.93
N HIS A 26 -1.96 7.37 4.79
CA HIS A 26 -3.19 7.78 5.48
C HIS A 26 -3.42 6.93 6.73
N GLU A 27 -3.89 7.52 7.81
CA GLU A 27 -4.25 6.82 9.04
C GLU A 27 -5.76 6.95 9.29
N GLY A 28 -6.45 5.82 9.39
CA GLY A 28 -7.88 5.78 9.71
C GLY A 28 -8.15 4.93 10.95
N SER A 29 -9.40 4.92 11.41
CA SER A 29 -9.78 4.25 12.67
C SER A 29 -9.57 2.73 12.67
N SER A 30 -9.54 2.10 11.48
CA SER A 30 -9.39 0.65 11.36
C SER A 30 -7.98 0.23 10.96
N PHE A 31 -7.37 0.90 9.98
CA PHE A 31 -6.07 0.56 9.41
C PHE A 31 -5.22 1.80 9.14
N ALA A 32 -3.91 1.65 9.31
CA ALA A 32 -2.92 2.58 8.79
C ALA A 32 -2.48 2.13 7.38
N LEU A 33 -2.58 3.03 6.41
CA LEU A 33 -2.11 2.83 5.04
C LEU A 33 -0.73 3.45 4.89
N LEU A 34 0.21 2.63 4.47
CA LEU A 34 1.62 2.98 4.25
C LEU A 34 2.00 2.67 2.80
N ILE A 35 2.97 3.40 2.28
CA ILE A 35 3.57 3.14 0.97
C ILE A 35 4.95 2.52 1.19
N TYR A 36 5.23 1.43 0.48
CA TYR A 36 6.59 0.91 0.42
C TYR A 36 7.47 1.77 -0.47
N VAL A 37 8.62 2.18 0.09
CA VAL A 37 9.62 3.01 -0.56
C VAL A 37 10.90 2.18 -0.57
N ARG A 38 11.60 2.08 -1.68
CA ARG A 38 12.89 1.41 -1.77
C ARG A 38 14.03 2.38 -1.47
N ASP A 39 15.23 1.84 -1.33
CA ASP A 39 16.46 2.62 -1.26
C ASP A 39 16.54 3.65 -2.40
N GLY A 40 16.92 4.88 -2.04
CA GLY A 40 16.94 6.01 -2.98
C GLY A 40 15.59 6.69 -3.18
N GLY A 41 14.54 6.29 -2.47
CA GLY A 41 13.24 6.97 -2.48
C GLY A 41 12.27 6.52 -3.57
N ALA A 42 12.64 5.51 -4.36
CA ALA A 42 11.79 5.00 -5.44
C ALA A 42 10.57 4.24 -4.87
N SER A 43 9.38 4.53 -5.37
CA SER A 43 8.16 3.82 -4.97
C SER A 43 7.19 3.70 -6.13
N PRO A 44 6.97 2.47 -6.66
CA PRO A 44 6.01 2.25 -7.73
C PRO A 44 4.59 2.67 -7.37
N ALA A 45 4.21 2.59 -6.09
CA ALA A 45 2.92 3.08 -5.62
C ALA A 45 2.82 4.61 -5.69
N THR A 46 3.85 5.33 -5.21
CA THR A 46 3.89 6.80 -5.30
C THR A 46 3.87 7.27 -6.74
N GLU A 47 4.75 6.72 -7.58
CA GLU A 47 4.84 7.04 -9.02
C GLU A 47 3.48 6.85 -9.71
N PHE A 48 2.79 5.75 -9.42
CA PHE A 48 1.46 5.50 -9.96
C PHE A 48 0.44 6.53 -9.48
N LEU A 49 0.34 6.77 -8.17
CA LEU A 49 -0.63 7.70 -7.57
C LEU A 49 -0.43 9.14 -8.07
N GLU A 50 0.81 9.56 -8.23
CA GLU A 50 1.19 10.87 -8.76
C GLU A 50 0.92 10.99 -10.27
N GLY A 51 1.03 9.88 -11.01
CA GLY A 51 0.69 9.81 -12.43
C GLY A 51 -0.81 9.82 -12.74
N LEU A 52 -1.68 9.65 -11.74
CA LEU A 52 -3.13 9.62 -11.95
C LEU A 52 -3.70 10.99 -12.36
N GLN A 53 -4.56 10.97 -13.39
CA GLN A 53 -5.41 12.10 -13.73
C GLN A 53 -6.35 12.44 -12.57
N ARG A 54 -6.71 13.72 -12.43
CA ARG A 54 -7.49 14.27 -11.31
C ARG A 54 -8.72 13.42 -10.95
N ARG A 55 -9.51 13.00 -11.96
CA ARG A 55 -10.74 12.22 -11.75
C ARG A 55 -10.46 10.86 -11.11
N ASP A 56 -9.41 10.18 -11.54
CA ASP A 56 -9.06 8.86 -11.05
C ASP A 56 -8.30 8.93 -9.72
N ARG A 57 -7.49 9.96 -9.52
CA ARG A 57 -6.88 10.26 -8.23
C ARG A 57 -7.95 10.40 -7.15
N VAL A 58 -9.00 11.21 -7.37
CA VAL A 58 -10.10 11.37 -6.41
C VAL A 58 -10.76 10.03 -6.06
N ARG A 59 -10.97 9.15 -7.05
CA ARG A 59 -11.58 7.83 -6.81
C ARG A 59 -10.68 6.90 -6.02
N VAL A 60 -9.40 6.86 -6.35
CA VAL A 60 -8.42 6.02 -5.66
C VAL A 60 -8.25 6.50 -4.23
N THR A 61 -8.06 7.81 -4.02
CA THR A 61 -7.96 8.40 -2.68
C THR A 61 -9.20 8.10 -1.83
N ALA A 62 -10.40 8.32 -2.35
CA ALA A 62 -11.64 8.02 -1.62
C ALA A 62 -11.78 6.53 -1.26
N LEU A 63 -11.29 5.62 -2.13
CA LEU A 63 -11.25 4.19 -1.80
C LEU A 63 -10.26 3.92 -0.65
N LEU A 64 -9.06 4.49 -0.71
CA LEU A 64 -8.02 4.27 0.29
C LEU A 64 -8.41 4.85 1.66
N GLU A 65 -8.99 6.05 1.71
CA GLU A 65 -9.54 6.65 2.94
C GLU A 65 -10.63 5.76 3.54
N ARG A 66 -11.56 5.27 2.71
CA ARG A 66 -12.60 4.33 3.17
C ARG A 66 -12.00 3.04 3.75
N VAL A 67 -10.96 2.51 3.12
CA VAL A 67 -10.27 1.30 3.57
C VAL A 67 -9.53 1.55 4.89
N ALA A 68 -8.93 2.72 5.07
CA ALA A 68 -8.31 3.10 6.32
C ALA A 68 -9.34 3.17 7.46
N GLU A 69 -10.53 3.72 7.17
CA GLU A 69 -11.56 3.92 8.19
C GLU A 69 -12.32 2.64 8.54
N HIS A 70 -12.61 1.79 7.56
CA HIS A 70 -13.50 0.63 7.72
C HIS A 70 -12.87 -0.73 7.42
N GLY A 71 -11.62 -0.74 6.97
CA GLY A 71 -10.93 -1.93 6.50
C GLY A 71 -11.21 -2.27 5.04
N PRO A 72 -10.44 -3.24 4.49
CA PRO A 72 -10.60 -3.68 3.11
C PRO A 72 -11.91 -4.41 2.94
N LEU A 73 -12.55 -4.12 1.81
CA LEU A 73 -13.90 -4.56 1.52
C LEU A 73 -13.87 -6.04 1.15
N SER A 74 -14.56 -6.87 1.93
CA SER A 74 -14.63 -8.33 1.77
C SER A 74 -15.35 -8.80 0.50
N SER A 75 -15.96 -7.87 -0.25
CA SER A 75 -16.59 -8.12 -1.54
C SER A 75 -15.53 -8.09 -2.64
N GLY A 76 -15.38 -9.20 -3.39
CA GLY A 76 -14.43 -9.37 -4.51
C GLY A 76 -14.47 -8.31 -5.63
N GLU A 77 -15.41 -7.36 -5.55
CA GLU A 77 -15.54 -6.20 -6.41
C GLU A 77 -14.51 -5.09 -6.15
N LYS A 78 -14.04 -4.90 -4.91
CA LYS A 78 -13.14 -3.77 -4.55
C LYS A 78 -11.83 -4.18 -3.90
N SER A 79 -11.77 -5.36 -3.31
CA SER A 79 -10.53 -6.02 -2.91
C SER A 79 -10.63 -7.49 -3.26
N ALA A 80 -9.59 -8.06 -3.88
CA ALA A 80 -9.55 -9.49 -4.15
C ALA A 80 -8.15 -10.04 -3.88
N PRO A 81 -8.02 -11.23 -3.28
CA PRO A 81 -6.76 -11.96 -3.31
C PRO A 81 -6.43 -12.29 -4.77
N LEU A 82 -5.15 -12.21 -5.12
CA LEU A 82 -4.68 -12.72 -6.40
C LEU A 82 -4.37 -14.21 -6.23
N THR A 83 -4.99 -15.05 -7.04
CA THR A 83 -4.87 -16.51 -6.93
C THR A 83 -3.42 -16.95 -7.04
N GLY A 84 -2.93 -17.67 -6.02
CA GLY A 84 -1.54 -18.13 -5.95
C GLY A 84 -0.55 -17.07 -5.50
N GLU A 85 -1.02 -15.88 -5.13
CA GLU A 85 -0.19 -14.78 -4.67
C GLU A 85 -0.42 -14.45 -3.20
N ASN A 86 0.56 -13.75 -2.66
CA ASN A 86 0.66 -13.37 -1.26
C ASN A 86 0.22 -11.91 -0.99
N PHE A 87 -0.31 -11.26 -2.02
CA PHE A 87 -0.75 -9.87 -2.03
C PHE A 87 -2.14 -9.77 -2.68
N PHE A 88 -2.74 -8.60 -2.53
CA PHE A 88 -4.13 -8.32 -2.86
C PHE A 88 -4.22 -7.16 -3.85
N GLU A 89 -5.38 -7.00 -4.48
CA GLU A 89 -5.65 -5.92 -5.44
C GLU A 89 -6.83 -5.06 -4.97
N PHE A 90 -6.60 -3.76 -4.77
CA PHE A 90 -7.67 -2.76 -4.69
C PHE A 90 -8.15 -2.35 -6.09
N LYS A 91 -9.47 -2.21 -6.26
CA LYS A 91 -10.10 -1.87 -7.54
C LYS A 91 -10.86 -0.55 -7.45
N ALA A 92 -10.40 0.47 -8.18
CA ALA A 92 -11.06 1.78 -8.32
C ALA A 92 -11.28 2.12 -9.80
N GLY A 93 -12.43 1.73 -10.35
CA GLY A 93 -12.70 1.89 -11.79
C GLY A 93 -11.77 1.01 -12.62
N GLN A 94 -10.89 1.61 -13.44
CA GLN A 94 -9.82 0.89 -14.16
C GLN A 94 -8.50 0.87 -13.41
N GLN A 95 -8.37 1.65 -12.33
CA GLN A 95 -7.16 1.70 -11.53
C GLN A 95 -7.09 0.49 -10.62
N ARG A 96 -5.90 -0.11 -10.53
CA ARG A 96 -5.58 -1.24 -9.67
C ARG A 96 -4.38 -0.89 -8.81
N LEU A 97 -4.48 -1.12 -7.51
CA LEU A 97 -3.37 -1.01 -6.58
C LEU A 97 -3.09 -2.37 -5.96
N PHE A 98 -1.85 -2.81 -6.02
CA PHE A 98 -1.39 -3.95 -5.25
C PHE A 98 -1.00 -3.54 -3.85
N TRP A 99 -1.37 -4.38 -2.90
CA TRP A 99 -1.11 -4.15 -1.49
C TRP A 99 -0.95 -5.46 -0.75
N CYS A 100 -0.28 -5.42 0.40
CA CYS A 100 -0.20 -6.56 1.31
C CYS A 100 -0.52 -6.14 2.75
N TYR A 101 -0.88 -7.11 3.57
CA TYR A 101 -1.06 -6.91 5.00
C TYR A 101 0.28 -6.96 5.72
N ALA A 102 0.42 -6.07 6.69
CA ALA A 102 1.47 -6.10 7.70
C ALA A 102 0.84 -6.18 9.11
N PRO A 103 1.61 -6.58 10.14
CA PRO A 103 1.16 -6.57 11.53
C PRO A 103 0.63 -5.20 11.98
N ASP A 104 -0.09 -5.19 13.11
CA ASP A 104 -0.66 -3.99 13.73
C ASP A 104 -1.65 -3.21 12.86
N ARG A 105 -2.49 -3.94 12.10
CA ARG A 105 -3.52 -3.36 11.22
C ARG A 105 -2.92 -2.38 10.20
N ARG A 106 -1.82 -2.77 9.57
CA ARG A 106 -1.17 -1.99 8.52
C ARG A 106 -1.47 -2.58 7.14
N ILE A 107 -1.73 -1.69 6.19
CA ILE A 107 -1.86 -1.99 4.77
C ILE A 107 -0.72 -1.32 4.03
N ILE A 108 0.10 -2.11 3.35
CA ILE A 108 1.26 -1.62 2.61
C ILE A 108 0.92 -1.56 1.12
N LEU A 109 0.90 -0.37 0.55
CA LEU A 109 0.73 -0.13 -0.88
C LEU A 109 2.06 -0.38 -1.60
N LEU A 110 2.02 -1.26 -2.61
CA LEU A 110 3.22 -1.76 -3.30
C LEU A 110 3.42 -1.07 -4.65
N SER A 111 2.43 -1.20 -5.52
CA SER A 111 2.44 -0.64 -6.87
C SER A 111 1.00 -0.43 -7.37
N GLY A 112 0.85 0.22 -8.52
CA GLY A 112 -0.44 0.30 -9.19
C GLY A 112 -0.32 0.42 -10.70
N PHE A 113 -1.41 0.10 -11.39
CA PHE A 113 -1.49 0.19 -12.85
C PHE A 113 -2.92 0.53 -13.31
N THR A 114 -3.03 1.10 -14.50
CA THR A 114 -4.31 1.28 -15.19
C THR A 114 -4.60 0.06 -16.06
N LYS A 115 -5.69 -0.66 -15.74
CA LYS A 115 -6.11 -1.83 -16.49
C LYS A 115 -6.56 -1.45 -17.91
N LYS A 116 -5.92 -2.02 -18.93
CA LYS A 116 -6.26 -1.84 -20.36
C LYS A 116 -6.94 -3.05 -21.01
N GLY A 117 -6.99 -4.19 -20.31
CA GLY A 117 -7.57 -5.45 -20.81
C GLY A 117 -8.14 -6.33 -19.70
N SER A 118 -8.74 -7.47 -20.05
CA SER A 118 -9.47 -8.32 -19.11
C SER A 118 -8.58 -8.98 -18.05
N ARG A 119 -7.35 -9.37 -18.40
CA ARG A 119 -6.39 -9.98 -17.46
C ARG A 119 -5.43 -8.96 -16.87
N THR A 120 -4.92 -9.24 -15.68
CA THR A 120 -3.81 -8.48 -15.09
C THR A 120 -2.52 -8.87 -15.83
N PRO A 121 -1.74 -7.90 -16.34
CA PRO A 121 -0.52 -8.22 -17.07
C PRO A 121 0.50 -8.98 -16.19
N LYS A 122 1.24 -9.91 -16.78
CA LYS A 122 2.19 -10.76 -16.04
C LYS A 122 3.32 -9.96 -15.39
N ASN A 123 3.77 -8.90 -16.03
CA ASN A 123 4.80 -7.99 -15.50
C ASN A 123 4.31 -7.32 -14.21
N GLU A 124 3.06 -6.84 -14.18
CA GLU A 124 2.48 -6.22 -12.98
C GLU A 124 2.42 -7.23 -11.83
N LEU A 125 1.96 -8.45 -12.08
CA LEU A 125 1.92 -9.51 -11.06
C LEU A 125 3.32 -9.83 -10.52
N ALA A 126 4.33 -9.90 -11.39
CA ALA A 126 5.71 -10.13 -10.98
C ALA A 126 6.22 -8.99 -10.08
N THR A 127 5.97 -7.73 -10.47
CA THR A 127 6.32 -6.56 -9.65
C THR A 127 5.63 -6.60 -8.28
N GLY A 128 4.33 -6.88 -8.23
CA GLY A 128 3.58 -6.99 -6.98
C GLY A 128 4.12 -8.10 -6.07
N ARG A 129 4.49 -9.26 -6.65
CA ARG A 129 5.08 -10.38 -5.91
C ARG A 129 6.42 -10.00 -5.28
N THR A 130 7.35 -9.49 -6.09
CA THR A 130 8.69 -9.10 -5.63
C THR A 130 8.60 -8.05 -4.52
N LEU A 131 7.79 -7.02 -4.69
CA LEU A 131 7.61 -5.99 -3.66
C LEU A 131 6.99 -6.55 -2.37
N CYS A 132 6.05 -7.48 -2.48
CA CYS A 132 5.45 -8.11 -1.31
C CYS A 132 6.45 -9.01 -0.56
N GLU A 133 7.33 -9.70 -1.28
CA GLU A 133 8.40 -10.51 -0.69
C GLU A 133 9.41 -9.61 0.04
N GLU A 134 9.88 -8.53 -0.59
CA GLU A 134 10.76 -7.54 0.03
C GLU A 134 10.16 -6.98 1.33
N VAL A 135 8.91 -6.50 1.31
CA VAL A 135 8.23 -5.97 2.50
C VAL A 135 8.18 -7.00 3.64
N ARG A 136 7.93 -8.28 3.32
CA ARG A 136 7.87 -9.33 4.33
C ARG A 136 9.24 -9.65 4.91
N GLU A 137 10.28 -9.66 4.09
CA GLU A 137 11.65 -9.83 4.55
C GLU A 137 12.05 -8.69 5.47
N GLU A 138 11.74 -7.44 5.11
CA GLU A 138 12.03 -6.26 5.94
C GLU A 138 11.31 -6.32 7.28
N ILE A 139 10.00 -6.62 7.30
CA ILE A 139 9.23 -6.81 8.54
C ILE A 139 9.84 -7.92 9.39
N SER A 140 10.19 -9.05 8.77
CA SER A 140 10.76 -10.19 9.49
C SER A 140 12.15 -9.88 10.07
N ASN A 141 12.98 -9.12 9.35
CA ASN A 141 14.28 -8.68 9.83
C ASN A 141 14.15 -7.71 10.99
N GLU A 142 13.19 -6.80 10.92
CA GLU A 142 12.92 -5.84 11.98
C GLU A 142 12.41 -6.50 13.27
N ASP A 143 11.52 -7.49 13.14
CA ASP A 143 11.08 -8.31 14.28
C ASP A 143 12.24 -9.05 14.95
N ARG A 144 13.23 -9.51 14.17
CA ARG A 144 14.44 -10.15 14.71
C ARG A 144 15.33 -9.13 15.45
N ARG A 145 15.52 -7.93 14.89
CA ARG A 145 16.30 -6.86 15.52
C ARG A 145 15.67 -6.39 16.83
N SER A 146 14.35 -6.30 16.88
CA SER A 146 13.61 -5.83 18.06
C SER A 146 13.62 -6.81 19.25
N ARG A 147 13.98 -8.07 19.01
CA ARG A 147 14.03 -9.14 20.04
C ARG A 147 15.44 -9.43 20.56
N GLY A 148 16.47 -8.90 19.92
CA GLY A 148 17.88 -9.07 20.31
C GLY A 148 18.36 -7.88 21.14
#